data_AF-A0A0S7WPF9-F1
#
_entry.id   AF-A0A0S7WPF9-F1
#
_cell.length_a   1.000
_cell.length_b   1.000
_cell.length_c   1.000
_cell.angle_alpha   90.00
_cell.angle_beta   90.00
_cell.angle_gamma   90.00
#
_symmetry.space_group_name_H-M   'P 1'
#
loop_
_entity.id
_entity.type
_entity.pdbx_description
1 polymer ?
#
loop_
_entity_poly.entity_id
_entity_poly.type
_entity_poly.pdbx_seq_one_letter_code
_entity_poly.pdbx_strand_id
1 'polypeptide(L)' 'MRAVPFGDPSGFPWLPFNRFELHLYNIRHIQHHAGQLIERLRSQGVTDFEWVGIGEKGV' A
#
# COMPACT_ATOMS: atom_id res chain seq x y z
N MET A 1 12.31 23.79 -4.35
CA MET A 1 11.73 22.70 -3.53
C MET A 1 12.86 22.03 -2.75
N ARG A 2 12.63 21.65 -1.48
CA ARG A 2 13.60 20.89 -0.69
C ARG A 2 13.56 19.42 -1.15
N ALA A 3 14.72 18.83 -1.42
CA ALA A 3 14.82 17.41 -1.74
C ALA A 3 14.41 16.55 -0.52
N VAL A 4 13.63 15.50 -0.77
CA VAL A 4 13.33 14.50 0.26
C VAL A 4 14.56 13.61 0.43
N PRO A 5 15.16 13.51 1.63
CA PRO A 5 16.35 12.69 1.82
C PRO A 5 15.95 11.23 1.98
N PHE A 6 15.80 10.57 0.84
CA PHE A 6 15.35 9.20 0.70
C PHE A 6 16.30 8.16 1.31
N GLY A 7 17.60 8.46 1.35
CA GLY A 7 18.63 7.58 1.92
C GLY A 7 18.74 7.65 3.45
N ASP A 8 18.10 8.63 4.10
CA ASP A 8 18.10 8.73 5.56
C ASP A 8 17.31 7.58 6.19
N PRO A 9 17.56 7.25 7.47
CA PRO A 9 16.71 6.33 8.22
C PRO A 9 15.23 6.68 8.14
N SER A 10 14.37 5.66 8.18
CA SER A 10 12.90 5.80 8.15
C SER A 10 12.35 6.68 9.28
N GLY A 11 13.09 6.86 10.37
CA GLY A 11 12.64 7.51 11.60
C GLY A 11 11.90 6.58 12.56
N PHE A 12 11.75 5.30 12.20
CA PHE A 12 11.08 4.29 13.00
C PHE A 12 12.08 3.21 13.42
N PRO A 13 12.44 3.11 14.72
CA PRO A 13 13.50 2.20 15.17
C PRO A 13 13.17 0.71 14.98
N TRP A 14 11.90 0.35 14.81
CA TRP A 14 11.45 -1.02 14.53
C TRP A 14 11.36 -1.36 13.03
N LEU A 15 11.66 -0.40 12.16
CA LEU A 15 11.67 -0.59 10.71
C LEU A 15 13.11 -0.38 10.19
N PRO A 16 13.90 -1.45 10.00
CA PRO A 16 15.32 -1.37 9.71
C PRO A 16 15.60 -1.07 8.23
N PHE A 17 15.02 0.02 7.72
CA PHE A 17 15.15 0.46 6.34
C PHE A 17 15.11 1.99 6.21
N ASN A 18 15.51 2.51 5.05
CA ASN A 18 15.58 3.95 4.78
C ASN A 18 14.19 4.55 4.45
N ARG A 19 14.14 5.86 4.30
CA ARG A 19 12.89 6.58 4.03
C ARG A 19 12.26 6.21 2.70
N PHE A 20 13.05 5.89 1.68
CA PHE A 20 12.51 5.40 0.42
C PHE A 20 11.83 4.03 0.57
N GLU A 21 12.50 3.10 1.23
CA GLU A 21 11.96 1.78 1.52
C GLU A 21 10.71 1.85 2.40
N LEU A 22 10.63 2.80 3.33
CA LEU A 22 9.41 3.10 4.09
C LEU A 22 8.22 3.44 3.20
N HIS A 23 8.42 4.25 2.15
CA HIS A 23 7.34 4.59 1.22
C HIS A 23 6.86 3.36 0.44
N LEU A 24 7.77 2.49 -0.01
CA LEU A 24 7.41 1.23 -0.66
C LEU A 24 6.69 0.28 0.30
N TYR A 25 7.17 0.18 1.53
CA TYR A 25 6.56 -0.59 2.60
C TYR A 25 5.11 -0.14 2.84
N ASN A 26 4.88 1.17 2.95
CA ASN A 26 3.55 1.74 3.15
C ASN A 26 2.59 1.45 1.99
N ILE A 27 3.05 1.58 0.74
CA ILE A 27 2.23 1.24 -0.44
C ILE A 27 1.78 -0.21 -0.37
N ARG A 28 2.71 -1.15 -0.12
CA ARG A 28 2.41 -2.57 0.02
C ARG A 28 1.46 -2.84 1.20
N HIS A 29 1.69 -2.19 2.33
CA HIS A 29 0.91 -2.41 3.54
C HIS A 29 -0.55 -1.94 3.37
N ILE A 30 -0.75 -0.78 2.74
CA ILE A 30 -2.08 -0.27 2.38
C ILE A 30 -2.78 -1.22 1.41
N GLN A 31 -2.09 -1.66 0.36
CA GLN A 31 -2.65 -2.62 -0.61
C GLN A 31 -3.06 -3.94 0.08
N HIS A 32 -2.21 -4.47 0.98
CA HIS A 32 -2.52 -5.68 1.72
C HIS A 32 -3.82 -5.55 2.53
N HIS A 33 -3.97 -4.46 3.29
CA HIS A 33 -5.17 -4.24 4.10
C HIS A 33 -6.41 -3.88 3.28
N ALA A 34 -6.26 -3.16 2.17
CA ALA A 34 -7.35 -2.89 1.25
C ALA A 34 -7.90 -4.21 0.66
N GLY A 35 -7.03 -5.14 0.26
CA GLY A 35 -7.45 -6.47 -0.20
C GLY A 35 -8.18 -7.27 0.89
N GLN A 36 -7.69 -7.26 2.13
CA GLN A 36 -8.39 -7.89 3.26
C GLN A 36 -9.76 -7.29 3.55
N LEU A 37 -9.89 -5.96 3.42
CA LEU A 37 -11.16 -5.26 3.59
C LEU A 37 -12.16 -5.64 2.49
N ILE A 38 -11.72 -5.65 1.22
CA ILE A 38 -12.54 -6.06 0.08
C ILE A 38 -13.07 -7.48 0.29
N GLU A 39 -12.22 -8.41 0.73
CA GLU A 39 -12.65 -9.79 0.98
C GLU A 39 -13.75 -9.88 2.05
N ARG A 40 -13.58 -9.14 3.15
CA ARG A 40 -14.61 -9.06 4.21
C ARG A 40 -15.92 -8.48 3.68
N LEU A 41 -15.86 -7.41 2.88
CA LEU A 41 -17.06 -6.80 2.30
C LEU A 41 -17.75 -7.72 1.28
N ARG A 42 -16.99 -8.46 0.46
CA ARG A 42 -17.53 -9.50 -0.44
C ARG A 42 -18.26 -10.59 0.32
N SER A 43 -17.73 -11.03 1.47
CA SER A 43 -18.42 -12.00 2.34
C SER A 43 -19.79 -11.51 2.85
N GLN A 44 -20.03 -10.19 2.83
CA GLN A 44 -21.30 -9.57 3.20
C GLN A 44 -22.16 -9.21 1.99
N GLY A 45 -21.79 -9.66 0.79
CA GLY A 45 -22.54 -9.42 -0.45
C GLY A 45 -22.27 -8.06 -1.11
N VAL A 46 -21.28 -7.30 -0.66
CA VAL A 46 -20.87 -6.05 -1.31
C VAL A 46 -20.02 -6.36 -2.54
N THR A 47 -20.33 -5.75 -3.68
CA THR A 47 -19.66 -5.94 -4.97
C THR A 47 -19.05 -4.63 -5.50
N ASP A 48 -18.49 -4.67 -6.71
CA ASP A 48 -18.07 -3.48 -7.48
C ASP A 48 -16.90 -2.67 -6.88
N PHE A 49 -15.82 -3.36 -6.54
CA PHE A 49 -14.56 -2.72 -6.12
C PHE A 49 -13.67 -2.42 -7.31
N GLU A 50 -13.42 -1.14 -7.60
CA GLU A 50 -12.42 -0.74 -8.59
C GLU A 50 -11.01 -0.79 -8.00
N TRP A 51 -10.27 -1.86 -8.30
CA TRP A 51 -8.86 -1.96 -7.93
C TRP A 51 -7.97 -1.27 -8.97
N VAL A 52 -7.25 -0.23 -8.56
CA VAL A 52 -6.29 0.45 -9.43
C VAL A 52 -4.95 -0.29 -9.37
N GLY A 53 -4.64 -1.04 -10.42
CA GLY A 53 -3.37 -1.77 -10.61
C GLY A 53 -2.88 -1.71 -12.06
N ILE A 54 -1.76 -2.37 -12.36
CA ILE A 54 -1.29 -2.57 -13.74
C ILE A 54 -2.09 -3.74 -14.33
N GLY A 55 -2.97 -3.46 -15.30
CA GLY A 55 -3.81 -4.43 -16.02
C GLY A 55 -5.21 -3.88 -16.31
N GLU A 56 -5.80 -4.21 -17.46
CA GLU A 56 -7.13 -3.75 -17.88
C GLU A 56 -8.23 -4.16 -16.89
N LYS A 57 -9.27 -3.32 -16.78
CA LYS A 57 -10.47 -3.63 -16.00
C LYS A 57 -11.18 -4.83 -16.63
N GLY A 58 -11.29 -5.92 -15.87
CA GLY A 58 -12.32 -6.95 -16.04
C GLY A 58 -12.19 -7.85 -17.28
N VAL A 59 -11.81 -9.11 -17.02
CA VAL A 59 -12.51 -10.26 -17.62
C VAL A 59 -13.14 -11.03 -16.48
#